data_AF-A0A7S1SWZ4-F1
#
_entry.id   AF-A0A7S1SWZ4-F1
#
_cell.length_a   1.000
_cell.length_b   1.000
_cell.length_c   1.000
_cell.angle_alpha   90.00
_cell.angle_beta   90.00
_cell.angle_gamma   90.00
#
_symmetry.space_group_name_H-M   'P 1'
#
loop_
_entity.id
_entity.type
_entity.pdbx_description
1 polymer ?
#
loop_
_entity_poly.entity_id
_entity_poly.type
_entity_poly.pdbx_seq_one_letter_code
_entity_poly.pdbx_strand_id
1 'polypeptide(L)'
;MVDDYAMVNTLERGAAEMLEPRVRGKVPKVRRAAAVCAANSALVLMFSGETTNEEEEAILMDDMYLIHLEGASSLRFEKAEAQGDYLPGPRKGAIFQELSPGKLFLYGGVGPDGKPCNDAFVLEVDGLKWTRVFFGHPDLAHPTGPIATLCQGKLVSILSSAGSPKLDIAESLDFAGVSESFDITTRMKASSLELLSFVEKWTATQAAGFELASDPGSLAAEFDKLLKVMEALYEVRSKKGYIDLLLEQLSEAFSFLASQHIGMTKQMKALEEVGRAWEE
;
A
#
# COMPACT_ATOMS: atom_id res chain seq x y z
N MET A 1 40.07 7.23 -17.88
CA MET A 1 38.94 6.50 -17.29
C MET A 1 39.47 5.11 -17.02
N VAL A 2 39.50 4.70 -15.76
CA VAL A 2 39.99 3.36 -15.39
C VAL A 2 38.81 2.42 -15.60
N ASP A 3 38.82 1.67 -16.70
CA ASP A 3 37.80 0.66 -17.02
C ASP A 3 38.09 -0.65 -16.26
N ASP A 4 38.40 -0.54 -14.97
CA ASP A 4 38.68 -1.70 -14.13
C ASP A 4 37.34 -2.23 -13.60
N TYR A 5 36.78 -3.20 -14.32
CA TYR A 5 35.70 -4.02 -13.80
C TYR A 5 36.30 -5.03 -12.83
N ALA A 6 35.76 -5.09 -11.61
CA ALA A 6 36.18 -6.07 -10.62
C ALA A 6 35.00 -6.92 -10.18
N MET A 7 35.22 -8.23 -10.10
CA MET A 7 34.29 -9.19 -9.52
C MET A 7 34.98 -9.95 -8.40
N VAL A 8 34.26 -10.25 -7.33
CA VAL A 8 34.78 -11.10 -6.25
C VAL A 8 34.28 -12.53 -6.47
N ASN A 9 35.20 -13.48 -6.64
CA ASN A 9 34.85 -14.89 -6.61
C ASN A 9 34.53 -15.32 -5.18
N THR A 10 33.30 -15.79 -4.95
CA THR A 10 32.82 -16.26 -3.64
C THR A 10 32.52 -17.76 -3.61
N LEU A 11 32.92 -18.50 -4.66
CA LEU A 11 32.67 -19.95 -4.78
C LEU A 11 33.50 -20.77 -3.79
N GLU A 12 34.70 -20.30 -3.44
CA GLU A 12 35.54 -20.93 -2.41
C GLU A 12 35.25 -20.31 -1.04
N ARG A 13 34.72 -21.12 -0.12
CA ARG A 13 34.50 -20.69 1.27
C ARG A 13 35.84 -20.35 1.92
N GLY A 14 36.09 -19.05 2.12
CA GLY A 14 37.23 -18.54 2.88
C GLY A 14 38.32 -17.82 2.07
N ALA A 15 38.18 -17.75 0.74
CA ALA A 15 39.06 -16.96 -0.11
C ALA A 15 38.22 -16.11 -1.08
N ALA A 16 38.26 -14.80 -0.90
CA ALA A 16 37.71 -13.84 -1.85
C ALA A 16 38.85 -13.41 -2.79
N GLU A 17 38.77 -13.80 -4.05
CA GLU A 17 39.73 -13.39 -5.08
C GLU A 17 39.10 -12.34 -6.00
N MET A 18 39.85 -11.29 -6.30
CA MET A 18 39.46 -10.29 -7.29
C MET A 18 39.73 -10.83 -8.69
N LEU A 19 38.71 -10.84 -9.52
CA LEU A 19 38.77 -11.24 -10.91
C LEU A 19 38.43 -10.06 -11.81
N GLU A 20 39.10 -9.97 -12.95
CA GLU A 20 38.69 -9.11 -14.06
C GLU A 20 37.66 -9.87 -14.91
N PRO A 21 36.37 -9.49 -14.89
CA PRO A 21 35.36 -10.18 -15.66
C PRO A 21 35.44 -9.80 -17.13
N ARG A 22 35.20 -10.76 -18.02
CA ARG A 22 34.95 -10.52 -19.44
C ARG A 22 33.54 -9.96 -19.58
N VAL A 23 33.43 -8.70 -20.02
CA VAL A 23 32.16 -7.99 -20.17
C VAL A 23 31.66 -8.06 -21.61
N ARG A 24 30.37 -8.35 -21.80
CA ARG A 24 29.69 -8.43 -23.10
C ARG A 24 28.30 -7.77 -23.07
N GLY A 25 27.77 -7.42 -24.23
CA GLY A 25 26.40 -6.92 -24.38
C GLY A 25 26.26 -5.41 -24.20
N LYS A 26 25.07 -4.97 -23.82
CA LYS A 26 24.73 -3.54 -23.66
C LYS A 26 25.07 -3.09 -22.24
N VAL A 27 26.30 -2.62 -22.03
CA VAL A 27 26.78 -2.18 -20.72
C VAL A 27 26.06 -0.89 -20.30
N PRO A 28 25.55 -0.80 -19.05
CA PRO A 28 24.92 0.41 -18.55
C PRO A 28 25.92 1.56 -18.41
N LYS A 29 25.43 2.80 -18.50
CA LYS A 29 26.21 3.99 -18.11
C LYS A 29 26.67 3.90 -16.65
N VAL A 30 27.89 4.38 -16.39
CA VAL A 30 28.45 4.54 -15.04
C VAL A 30 27.47 5.32 -14.16
N ARG A 31 27.14 4.78 -13.00
CA ARG A 31 26.15 5.35 -12.09
C ARG A 31 26.40 4.89 -10.66
N ARG A 32 25.97 5.71 -9.70
CA ARG A 32 25.98 5.38 -8.27
C ARG A 32 24.57 5.11 -7.76
N ALA A 33 24.49 4.42 -6.61
CA ALA A 33 23.25 4.17 -5.89
C ALA A 33 22.13 3.54 -6.74
N ALA A 34 22.50 2.71 -7.73
CA ALA A 34 21.55 1.88 -8.45
C ALA A 34 21.00 0.78 -7.54
N ALA A 35 19.75 0.43 -7.74
CA ALA A 35 19.13 -0.71 -7.08
C ALA A 35 19.61 -2.00 -7.77
N VAL A 36 20.26 -2.91 -7.03
CA VAL A 36 20.82 -4.14 -7.58
C VAL A 36 20.42 -5.33 -6.72
N CYS A 37 19.96 -6.41 -7.34
CA CYS A 37 19.57 -7.63 -6.65
C CYS A 37 19.87 -8.87 -7.50
N ALA A 38 20.41 -9.93 -6.88
CA ALA A 38 20.50 -11.24 -7.51
C ALA A 38 19.11 -11.91 -7.50
N ALA A 39 18.58 -12.26 -8.67
CA ALA A 39 17.34 -13.04 -8.79
C ALA A 39 17.58 -14.54 -8.61
N ASN A 40 18.77 -15.00 -8.97
CA ASN A 40 19.23 -16.37 -8.77
C ASN A 40 20.76 -16.43 -8.89
N SER A 41 21.33 -17.63 -8.89
CA SER A 41 22.78 -17.85 -8.96
C SER A 41 23.46 -17.34 -10.25
N ALA A 42 22.71 -17.08 -11.32
CA ALA A 42 23.24 -16.71 -12.63
C ALA A 42 22.66 -15.40 -13.19
N LEU A 43 21.80 -14.71 -12.44
CA LEU A 43 21.10 -13.51 -12.91
C LEU A 43 21.05 -12.45 -11.82
N VAL A 44 21.57 -11.28 -12.16
CA VAL A 44 21.47 -10.05 -11.36
C VAL A 44 20.65 -9.03 -12.13
N LEU A 45 19.73 -8.35 -11.44
CA LEU A 45 18.97 -7.24 -12.00
C LEU A 45 19.49 -5.94 -11.43
N MET A 46 19.62 -4.95 -12.29
CA MET A 46 19.93 -3.58 -11.93
C MET A 46 18.81 -2.66 -12.41
N PHE A 47 18.36 -1.77 -11.54
CA PHE A 47 17.37 -0.75 -11.85
C PHE A 47 17.89 0.63 -11.44
N SER A 48 17.71 1.60 -12.33
CA SER A 48 17.85 3.02 -12.03
C SER A 48 19.25 3.41 -11.52
N GLY A 49 19.33 4.35 -10.57
CA GLY A 49 20.57 4.97 -10.08
C GLY A 49 20.83 6.36 -10.65
N GLU A 50 21.93 6.97 -10.22
CA GLU A 50 22.30 8.34 -10.57
C GLU A 50 23.58 8.36 -11.41
N THR A 51 23.54 9.03 -12.57
CA THR A 51 24.70 9.32 -13.41
C THR A 51 24.88 10.82 -13.53
N THR A 52 25.92 11.23 -14.24
CA THR A 52 26.24 12.63 -14.50
C THR A 52 26.07 12.91 -15.99
N ASN A 53 25.37 14.00 -16.35
CA ASN A 53 25.21 14.42 -17.74
C ASN A 53 26.48 15.15 -18.26
N GLU A 54 26.44 15.63 -19.50
CA GLU A 54 27.56 16.36 -20.13
C GLU A 54 27.86 17.71 -19.44
N GLU A 55 26.90 18.25 -18.68
CA GLU A 55 26.98 19.51 -17.95
C GLU A 55 27.38 19.32 -16.48
N GLU A 56 27.85 18.13 -16.11
CA GLU A 56 28.21 17.74 -14.74
C GLU A 56 27.02 17.70 -13.73
N GLU A 57 25.79 17.71 -14.23
CA GLU A 57 24.59 17.63 -13.39
C GLU A 57 24.20 16.18 -13.10
N ALA A 58 23.72 15.93 -11.88
CA ALA A 58 23.23 14.63 -11.46
C ALA A 58 21.86 14.33 -12.11
N ILE A 59 21.79 13.26 -12.89
CA ILE A 59 20.55 12.78 -13.52
C ILE A 59 20.23 11.35 -13.08
N LEU A 60 18.95 11.09 -12.84
CA LEU A 60 18.47 9.76 -12.49
C LEU A 60 18.11 8.96 -13.74
N MET A 61 18.47 7.69 -13.74
CA MET A 61 18.18 6.75 -14.83
C MET A 61 16.90 5.98 -14.56
N ASP A 62 16.14 5.62 -15.58
CA ASP A 62 14.90 4.83 -15.48
C ASP A 62 15.00 3.47 -16.18
N ASP A 63 16.19 3.10 -16.63
CA ASP A 63 16.44 1.84 -17.33
C ASP A 63 16.69 0.67 -16.37
N MET A 64 16.40 -0.53 -16.88
CA MET A 64 16.63 -1.80 -16.20
C MET A 64 17.59 -2.67 -17.03
N TYR A 65 18.49 -3.38 -16.35
CA TYR A 65 19.41 -4.33 -16.97
C TYR A 65 19.33 -5.70 -16.31
N LEU A 66 19.40 -6.72 -17.15
CA LEU A 66 19.71 -8.08 -16.78
C LEU A 66 21.21 -8.30 -16.94
N ILE A 67 21.85 -8.81 -15.90
CA ILE A 67 23.28 -9.11 -15.86
C ILE A 67 23.39 -10.62 -15.65
N HIS A 68 23.71 -11.34 -16.72
CA HIS A 68 23.90 -12.77 -16.68
C HIS A 68 25.33 -13.11 -16.28
N LEU A 69 25.49 -13.96 -15.27
CA LEU A 69 26.76 -14.56 -14.93
C LEU A 69 26.94 -15.84 -15.76
N GLU A 70 27.89 -15.80 -16.69
CA GLU A 70 28.21 -16.92 -17.59
C GLU A 70 29.49 -17.61 -17.11
N GLY A 71 29.36 -18.54 -16.17
CA GLY A 71 30.50 -19.21 -15.54
C GLY A 71 31.21 -18.31 -14.51
N ALA A 72 32.52 -18.51 -14.30
CA ALA A 72 33.25 -17.94 -13.18
C ALA A 72 33.79 -16.52 -13.38
N SER A 73 33.76 -15.96 -14.61
CA SER A 73 34.37 -14.66 -14.91
C SER A 73 33.81 -13.97 -16.16
N SER A 74 32.59 -14.29 -16.59
CA SER A 74 31.97 -13.63 -17.76
C SER A 74 30.62 -13.03 -17.37
N LEU A 75 30.41 -11.78 -17.77
CA LEU A 75 29.19 -11.02 -17.54
C LEU A 75 28.58 -10.59 -18.87
N ARG A 76 27.31 -10.92 -19.09
CA ARG A 76 26.54 -10.45 -20.23
C ARG A 76 25.43 -9.50 -19.78
N PHE A 77 25.49 -8.27 -20.28
CA PHE A 77 24.51 -7.22 -19.98
C PHE A 77 23.45 -7.14 -21.08
N GLU A 78 22.20 -7.10 -20.66
CA GLU A 78 21.04 -6.95 -21.52
C GLU A 78 20.14 -5.83 -20.97
N LYS A 79 19.80 -4.86 -21.80
CA LYS A 79 18.81 -3.85 -21.43
C LYS A 79 17.42 -4.49 -21.51
N ALA A 80 16.67 -4.41 -20.42
CA ALA A 80 15.35 -5.00 -20.30
C ALA A 80 14.25 -3.93 -20.36
N GLU A 81 13.13 -4.30 -20.98
CA GLU A 81 11.90 -3.52 -20.99
C GLU A 81 10.88 -4.24 -20.10
N ALA A 82 10.63 -3.68 -18.92
CA ALA A 82 9.66 -4.20 -17.99
C ALA A 82 8.25 -3.69 -18.32
N GLN A 83 7.24 -4.50 -18.00
CA GLN A 83 5.83 -4.18 -18.23
C GLN A 83 5.10 -4.02 -16.89
N GLY A 84 3.91 -3.45 -16.92
CA GLY A 84 3.06 -3.29 -15.75
C GLY A 84 2.12 -2.10 -15.90
N ASP A 85 1.01 -2.10 -15.15
CA ASP A 85 0.06 -0.98 -15.15
C ASP A 85 0.69 0.29 -14.56
N TYR A 86 1.62 0.10 -13.63
CA TYR A 86 2.44 1.14 -13.01
C TYR A 86 3.90 0.70 -12.98
N LEU A 87 4.78 1.53 -13.53
CA LEU A 87 6.22 1.30 -13.52
C LEU A 87 6.88 2.18 -12.43
N PRO A 88 7.93 1.70 -11.74
CA PRO A 88 8.70 2.54 -10.85
C PRO A 88 9.39 3.65 -11.63
N GLY A 89 9.23 4.89 -11.16
CA GLY A 89 9.97 6.03 -11.72
C GLY A 89 11.48 6.01 -11.38
N PRO A 90 12.29 6.83 -12.07
CA PRO A 90 13.72 6.98 -11.80
C PRO A 90 13.99 7.39 -10.34
N ARG A 91 14.95 6.72 -9.69
CA ARG A 91 15.25 6.84 -8.27
C ARG A 91 16.69 6.41 -7.93
N LYS A 92 17.30 7.03 -6.92
CA LYS A 92 18.58 6.58 -6.35
C LYS A 92 18.40 6.06 -4.93
N GLY A 93 19.24 5.10 -4.55
CA GLY A 93 19.27 4.56 -3.18
C GLY A 93 18.01 3.79 -2.78
N ALA A 94 17.26 3.28 -3.76
CA ALA A 94 16.13 2.40 -3.50
C ALA A 94 16.62 1.03 -3.02
N ILE A 95 15.83 0.39 -2.18
CA ILE A 95 16.10 -0.96 -1.71
C ILE A 95 15.59 -1.92 -2.76
N PHE A 96 16.42 -2.87 -3.16
CA PHE A 96 16.05 -3.90 -4.13
C PHE A 96 16.53 -5.26 -3.65
N GLN A 97 15.58 -6.14 -3.31
CA GLN A 97 15.86 -7.39 -2.60
C GLN A 97 14.93 -8.52 -3.06
N GLU A 98 15.36 -9.76 -2.89
CA GLU A 98 14.50 -10.92 -3.15
C GLU A 98 13.39 -10.99 -2.09
N LEU A 99 12.14 -11.03 -2.55
CA LEU A 99 10.97 -11.24 -1.69
C LEU A 99 10.66 -12.74 -1.55
N SER A 100 10.71 -13.44 -2.68
CA SER A 100 10.57 -14.89 -2.79
C SER A 100 11.19 -15.34 -4.13
N PRO A 101 11.40 -16.65 -4.36
CA PRO A 101 12.00 -17.12 -5.61
C PRO A 101 11.28 -16.57 -6.84
N GLY A 102 12.01 -15.83 -7.67
CA GLY A 102 11.49 -15.20 -8.89
C GLY A 102 10.70 -13.89 -8.69
N LYS A 103 10.62 -13.36 -7.46
CA LYS A 103 9.99 -12.08 -7.15
C LYS A 103 10.93 -11.15 -6.39
N LEU A 104 11.18 -9.97 -6.97
CA LEU A 104 12.04 -8.96 -6.36
C LEU A 104 11.22 -7.78 -5.88
N PHE A 105 11.56 -7.26 -4.71
CA PHE A 105 10.89 -6.15 -4.07
C PHE A 105 11.75 -4.89 -4.16
N LEU A 106 11.15 -3.82 -4.68
CA LEU A 106 11.71 -2.48 -4.77
C LEU A 106 10.96 -1.57 -3.80
N TYR A 107 11.68 -0.83 -2.96
CA TYR A 107 11.08 0.14 -2.06
C TYR A 107 11.89 1.41 -1.92
N GLY A 108 11.17 2.54 -1.87
CA GLY A 108 11.74 3.82 -1.53
C GLY A 108 12.75 4.32 -2.56
N GLY A 109 13.80 4.95 -2.06
CA GLY A 109 14.76 5.73 -2.84
C GLY A 109 14.39 7.21 -2.88
N VAL A 110 15.16 7.99 -3.63
CA VAL A 110 14.97 9.42 -3.83
C VAL A 110 14.75 9.69 -5.32
N GLY A 111 13.65 10.35 -5.65
CA GLY A 111 13.25 10.69 -7.02
C GLY A 111 13.97 11.92 -7.60
N PRO A 112 13.65 12.31 -8.84
CA PRO A 112 14.33 13.40 -9.53
C PRO A 112 14.09 14.78 -8.89
N ASP A 113 12.99 14.93 -8.16
CA ASP A 113 12.62 16.13 -7.41
C ASP A 113 13.36 16.24 -6.06
N GLY A 114 14.26 15.29 -5.76
CA GLY A 114 14.98 15.20 -4.50
C GLY A 114 14.11 14.71 -3.34
N LYS A 115 12.86 14.30 -3.59
CA LYS A 115 11.99 13.79 -2.54
C LYS A 115 12.10 12.27 -2.40
N PRO A 116 11.95 11.73 -1.19
CA PRO A 116 11.84 10.30 -0.98
C PRO A 116 10.62 9.72 -1.71
N CYS A 117 10.80 8.59 -2.39
CA CYS A 117 9.71 7.82 -2.95
C CYS A 117 8.99 7.07 -1.81
N ASN A 118 7.67 7.21 -1.70
CA ASN A 118 6.86 6.49 -0.70
C ASN A 118 6.05 5.37 -1.35
N ASP A 119 6.71 4.54 -2.13
CA ASP A 119 6.06 3.49 -2.92
C ASP A 119 6.87 2.19 -2.84
N ALA A 120 6.19 1.09 -3.14
CA ALA A 120 6.83 -0.22 -3.24
C ALA A 120 6.28 -1.00 -4.43
N PHE A 121 7.17 -1.75 -5.07
CA PHE A 121 6.87 -2.56 -6.24
C PHE A 121 7.43 -3.96 -6.08
N VAL A 122 6.75 -4.93 -6.67
CA VAL A 122 7.24 -6.29 -6.87
C VAL A 122 7.44 -6.53 -8.35
N LEU A 123 8.63 -7.00 -8.73
CA LEU A 123 8.97 -7.45 -10.07
C LEU A 123 8.88 -8.98 -10.12
N GLU A 124 8.03 -9.49 -11.01
CA GLU A 124 8.08 -10.90 -11.41
C GLU A 124 9.13 -11.08 -12.50
N VAL A 125 10.16 -11.89 -12.23
CA VAL A 125 11.37 -11.99 -13.05
C VAL A 125 11.11 -12.65 -14.41
N ASP A 126 10.31 -13.71 -14.46
CA ASP A 126 10.07 -14.49 -15.69
C ASP A 126 9.34 -13.68 -16.78
N GLY A 127 8.49 -12.74 -16.38
CA GLY A 127 7.73 -11.87 -17.28
C GLY A 127 8.17 -10.41 -17.28
N LEU A 128 9.17 -10.07 -16.48
CA LEU A 128 9.59 -8.68 -16.19
C LEU A 128 8.39 -7.76 -15.91
N LYS A 129 7.48 -8.22 -15.06
CA LYS A 129 6.23 -7.51 -14.76
C LYS A 129 6.30 -6.85 -13.39
N TRP A 130 6.21 -5.52 -13.37
CA TRP A 130 6.06 -4.74 -12.15
C TRP A 130 4.60 -4.73 -11.70
N THR A 131 4.43 -4.88 -10.39
CA THR A 131 3.16 -4.66 -9.68
C THR A 131 3.42 -3.70 -8.54
N ARG A 132 2.71 -2.57 -8.50
CA ARG A 132 2.78 -1.65 -7.36
C ARG A 132 2.00 -2.26 -6.19
N VAL A 133 2.69 -2.53 -5.09
CA VAL A 133 2.12 -3.18 -3.89
C VAL A 133 1.89 -2.20 -2.75
N PHE A 134 2.50 -1.01 -2.82
CA PHE A 134 2.30 0.05 -1.85
C PHE A 134 2.45 1.42 -2.53
N PHE A 135 1.60 2.37 -2.13
CA PHE A 135 1.63 3.75 -2.58
C PHE A 135 1.15 4.67 -1.46
N GLY A 136 2.10 5.33 -0.80
CA GLY A 136 1.86 6.33 0.22
C GLY A 136 2.04 7.75 -0.33
N HIS A 137 1.49 8.73 0.39
CA HIS A 137 1.70 10.14 0.07
C HIS A 137 3.18 10.51 0.30
N PRO A 138 3.87 11.21 -0.62
CA PRO A 138 5.28 11.58 -0.47
C PRO A 138 5.59 12.36 0.82
N ASP A 139 4.67 13.23 1.25
CA ASP A 139 4.84 14.01 2.50
C ASP A 139 4.84 13.16 3.78
N LEU A 140 4.40 11.90 3.70
CA LEU A 140 4.49 10.94 4.80
C LEU A 140 5.85 10.22 4.83
N ALA A 141 6.66 10.34 3.78
CA ALA A 141 8.01 9.80 3.79
C ALA A 141 8.96 10.70 4.56
N HIS A 142 9.85 10.10 5.35
CA HIS A 142 10.84 10.85 6.08
C HIS A 142 11.79 11.58 5.11
N PRO A 143 12.11 12.89 5.29
CA PRO A 143 12.86 13.68 4.31
C PRO A 143 14.21 13.11 3.88
N THR A 144 14.86 12.35 4.77
CA THR A 144 16.18 11.72 4.51
C THR A 144 16.08 10.37 3.81
N GLY A 145 14.87 9.83 3.66
CA GLY A 145 14.60 8.45 3.26
C GLY A 145 14.90 7.44 4.38
N PRO A 146 14.24 6.26 4.36
CA PRO A 146 14.55 5.14 5.26
C PRO A 146 15.78 4.36 4.80
N ILE A 147 16.55 3.84 5.76
CA ILE A 147 17.35 2.63 5.53
C ILE A 147 16.43 1.46 5.85
N ALA A 148 16.12 0.62 4.87
CA ALA A 148 15.20 -0.48 5.08
C ALA A 148 15.64 -1.77 4.40
N THR A 149 15.09 -2.88 4.89
CA THR A 149 15.35 -4.23 4.37
C THR A 149 14.14 -5.10 4.59
N LEU A 150 13.99 -6.16 3.80
CA LEU A 150 13.05 -7.22 4.10
C LEU A 150 13.63 -8.17 5.14
N CYS A 151 12.83 -8.48 6.16
CA CYS A 151 13.12 -9.51 7.14
C CYS A 151 11.83 -10.27 7.46
N GLN A 152 11.80 -11.58 7.20
CA GLN A 152 10.64 -12.44 7.44
C GLN A 152 9.34 -11.91 6.79
N GLY A 153 9.42 -11.39 5.57
CA GLY A 153 8.27 -10.83 4.84
C GLY A 153 7.80 -9.44 5.32
N LYS A 154 8.46 -8.86 6.32
CA LYS A 154 8.21 -7.50 6.81
C LYS A 154 9.28 -6.55 6.29
N LEU A 155 8.87 -5.36 5.91
CA LEU A 155 9.80 -4.26 5.67
C LEU A 155 10.19 -3.68 7.01
N VAL A 156 11.46 -3.83 7.39
CA VAL A 156 12.03 -3.20 8.58
C VAL A 156 12.75 -1.95 8.13
N SER A 157 12.38 -0.80 8.67
CA SER A 157 12.96 0.51 8.34
C SER A 157 13.58 1.12 9.58
N ILE A 158 14.75 1.74 9.41
CA ILE A 158 15.41 2.56 10.39
C ILE A 158 15.47 3.98 9.82
N LEU A 159 15.00 4.94 10.61
CA LEU A 159 14.80 6.33 10.24
C LEU A 159 15.49 7.22 11.27
N SER A 160 15.70 8.47 10.88
CA SER A 160 15.99 9.54 11.83
C SER A 160 14.72 10.27 12.20
N SER A 161 14.65 10.85 13.39
CA SER A 161 13.65 11.88 13.70
C SER A 161 13.89 13.15 12.86
N ALA A 162 12.83 13.93 12.58
CA ALA A 162 12.96 15.20 11.85
C ALA A 162 13.99 16.14 12.53
N GLY A 163 15.01 16.55 11.77
CA GLY A 163 16.11 17.40 12.28
C GLY A 163 17.18 16.66 13.09
N SER A 164 17.06 15.35 13.31
CA SER A 164 18.06 14.51 13.97
C SER A 164 19.00 13.86 12.94
N PRO A 165 20.32 13.86 13.17
CA PRO A 165 21.25 13.06 12.38
C PRO A 165 21.32 11.59 12.83
N LYS A 166 20.59 11.22 13.90
CA LYS A 166 20.63 9.88 14.48
C LYS A 166 19.52 9.01 13.91
N LEU A 167 19.88 7.78 13.60
CA LEU A 167 18.95 6.70 13.26
C LEU A 167 18.33 6.14 14.55
N ASP A 168 17.33 6.85 15.08
CA ASP A 168 16.73 6.60 16.40
C ASP A 168 15.30 6.04 16.34
N ILE A 169 14.71 5.92 15.15
CA ILE A 169 13.38 5.35 14.95
C ILE A 169 13.51 4.04 14.19
N ALA A 170 12.86 2.99 14.68
CA ALA A 170 12.71 1.72 13.97
C ALA A 170 11.23 1.43 13.74
N GLU A 171 10.88 1.13 12.50
CA GLU A 171 9.52 0.80 12.07
C GLU A 171 9.50 -0.54 11.36
N SER A 172 8.35 -1.21 11.40
CA SER A 172 8.13 -2.43 10.64
C SER A 172 6.77 -2.38 9.96
N LEU A 173 6.76 -2.61 8.64
CA LEU A 173 5.55 -2.73 7.84
C LEU A 173 5.35 -4.19 7.44
N ASP A 174 4.21 -4.74 7.83
CA ASP A 174 3.78 -6.09 7.45
C ASP A 174 2.86 -6.02 6.23
N PHE A 175 3.36 -6.41 5.05
CA PHE A 175 2.57 -6.33 3.82
C PHE A 175 1.35 -7.24 3.85
N ALA A 176 1.43 -8.43 4.47
CA ALA A 176 0.30 -9.33 4.57
C ALA A 176 -0.76 -8.74 5.49
N GLY A 177 -0.35 -8.27 6.67
CA GLY A 177 -1.23 -7.60 7.61
C GLY A 177 -1.88 -6.35 7.01
N VAL A 178 -1.13 -5.52 6.27
CA VAL A 178 -1.65 -4.34 5.58
C VAL A 178 -2.61 -4.72 4.46
N SER A 179 -2.27 -5.70 3.63
CA SER A 179 -3.15 -6.17 2.56
C SER A 179 -4.47 -6.72 3.09
N GLU A 180 -4.45 -7.46 4.20
CA GLU A 180 -5.65 -7.94 4.88
C GLU A 180 -6.46 -6.77 5.49
N SER A 181 -5.78 -5.77 6.04
CA SER A 181 -6.42 -4.59 6.67
C SER A 181 -7.06 -3.63 5.66
N PHE A 182 -6.49 -3.55 4.45
CA PHE A 182 -6.92 -2.67 3.37
C PHE A 182 -7.68 -3.40 2.27
N ASP A 183 -7.98 -4.69 2.46
CA ASP A 183 -8.90 -5.39 1.59
C ASP A 183 -10.23 -4.63 1.55
N ILE A 184 -10.63 -4.24 0.34
CA ILE A 184 -11.81 -3.40 0.11
C ILE A 184 -13.05 -4.07 0.69
N THR A 185 -13.13 -5.40 0.61
CA THR A 185 -14.27 -6.15 1.13
C THR A 185 -14.29 -6.17 2.65
N THR A 186 -13.13 -6.29 3.29
CA THR A 186 -12.97 -6.23 4.74
C THR A 186 -13.33 -4.85 5.30
N ARG A 187 -12.83 -3.76 4.67
CA ARG A 187 -13.16 -2.38 5.05
C ARG A 187 -14.63 -2.04 4.80
N MET A 188 -15.16 -2.43 3.64
CA MET A 188 -16.57 -2.23 3.30
C MET A 188 -17.48 -2.97 4.28
N LYS A 189 -17.15 -4.21 4.64
CA LYS A 189 -17.88 -4.98 5.66
C LYS A 189 -17.88 -4.28 7.01
N ALA A 190 -16.72 -3.88 7.51
CA ALA A 190 -16.62 -3.21 8.81
C ALA A 190 -17.45 -1.91 8.85
N SER A 191 -17.28 -1.04 7.83
CA SER A 191 -18.00 0.23 7.75
C SER A 191 -19.51 0.04 7.58
N SER A 192 -19.94 -0.95 6.78
CA SER A 192 -21.37 -1.25 6.59
C SER A 192 -22.03 -1.77 7.88
N LEU A 193 -21.30 -2.53 8.70
CA LEU A 193 -21.80 -2.99 10.00
C LEU A 193 -21.95 -1.84 11.00
N GLU A 194 -21.01 -0.90 11.03
CA GLU A 194 -21.10 0.30 11.87
C GLU A 194 -22.28 1.18 11.46
N LEU A 195 -22.47 1.39 10.15
CA LEU A 195 -23.60 2.13 9.60
C LEU A 195 -24.94 1.44 9.90
N LEU A 196 -25.04 0.12 9.72
CA LEU A 196 -26.25 -0.62 10.09
C LEU A 196 -26.58 -0.47 11.57
N SER A 197 -25.59 -0.63 12.47
CA SER A 197 -25.80 -0.44 13.91
C SER A 197 -26.22 0.98 14.27
N PHE A 198 -25.68 1.98 13.55
CA PHE A 198 -26.11 3.37 13.71
C PHE A 198 -27.58 3.55 13.31
N VAL A 199 -27.98 3.06 12.14
CA VAL A 199 -29.37 3.18 11.66
C VAL A 199 -30.34 2.44 12.58
N GLU A 200 -30.01 1.21 13.00
CA GLU A 200 -30.80 0.44 13.99
C GLU A 200 -31.07 1.25 15.26
N LYS A 201 -30.01 1.80 15.88
CA LYS A 201 -30.14 2.60 17.11
C LYS A 201 -30.89 3.89 16.87
N TRP A 202 -30.64 4.55 15.75
CA TRP A 202 -31.30 5.80 15.40
C TRP A 202 -32.80 5.58 15.22
N THR A 203 -33.21 4.60 14.40
CA THR A 203 -34.63 4.26 14.18
C THR A 203 -35.31 3.85 15.49
N ALA A 204 -34.68 3.01 16.31
CA ALA A 204 -35.23 2.63 17.62
C ALA A 204 -35.41 3.82 18.57
N THR A 205 -34.49 4.80 18.55
CA THR A 205 -34.60 6.02 19.35
C THR A 205 -35.78 6.88 18.89
N GLN A 206 -35.99 7.02 17.58
CA GLN A 206 -37.13 7.77 17.04
C GLN A 206 -38.45 7.06 17.34
N ALA A 207 -38.52 5.74 17.17
CA ALA A 207 -39.69 4.94 17.49
C ALA A 207 -40.10 5.07 18.97
N ALA A 208 -39.13 5.02 19.90
CA ALA A 208 -39.39 5.26 21.32
C ALA A 208 -39.92 6.69 21.59
N GLY A 209 -39.42 7.69 20.85
CA GLY A 209 -39.95 9.05 20.88
C GLY A 209 -41.41 9.12 20.42
N PHE A 210 -41.79 8.38 19.37
CA PHE A 210 -43.17 8.34 18.89
C PHE A 210 -44.11 7.50 19.76
N GLU A 211 -43.62 6.44 20.40
CA GLU A 211 -44.41 5.65 21.35
C GLU A 211 -44.87 6.52 22.53
N LEU A 212 -44.01 7.41 23.02
CA LEU A 212 -44.39 8.41 24.03
C LEU A 212 -45.55 9.32 23.57
N ALA A 213 -45.71 9.53 22.25
CA ALA A 213 -46.80 10.32 21.68
C ALA A 213 -48.18 9.62 21.76
N SER A 214 -48.20 8.30 22.01
CA SER A 214 -49.43 7.50 22.05
C SER A 214 -50.27 7.67 23.32
N ASP A 215 -49.71 8.27 24.38
CA ASP A 215 -50.42 8.61 25.62
C ASP A 215 -50.49 10.15 25.85
N PRO A 216 -51.54 10.81 25.34
CA PRO A 216 -51.79 12.24 25.53
C PRO A 216 -51.87 12.67 27.01
N GLY A 217 -52.33 11.78 27.90
CA GLY A 217 -52.49 12.08 29.32
C GLY A 217 -51.14 12.20 30.02
N SER A 218 -50.21 11.29 29.72
CA SER A 218 -48.86 11.34 30.26
C SER A 218 -48.03 12.49 29.67
N LEU A 219 -48.22 12.85 28.39
CA LEU A 219 -47.53 13.99 27.76
C LEU A 219 -47.92 15.33 28.38
N ALA A 220 -49.20 15.50 28.71
CA ALA A 220 -49.70 16.72 29.35
C ALA A 220 -49.18 16.88 30.78
N ALA A 221 -48.85 15.77 31.46
CA ALA A 221 -48.35 15.75 32.83
C ALA A 221 -46.83 15.95 32.94
N GLU A 222 -46.06 15.55 31.92
CA GLU A 222 -44.59 15.58 31.94
C GLU A 222 -43.99 16.30 30.73
N PHE A 223 -43.51 17.53 30.92
CA PHE A 223 -42.91 18.35 29.87
C PHE A 223 -41.67 17.71 29.22
N ASP A 224 -40.89 16.93 29.97
CA ASP A 224 -39.72 16.22 29.43
C ASP A 224 -40.11 15.17 28.39
N LYS A 225 -41.28 14.53 28.54
CA LYS A 225 -41.80 13.60 27.51
C LYS A 225 -42.17 14.37 26.25
N LEU A 226 -42.82 15.53 26.38
CA LEU A 226 -43.14 16.39 25.25
C LEU A 226 -41.89 16.84 24.48
N LEU A 227 -40.82 17.24 25.19
CA LEU A 227 -39.55 17.60 24.57
C LEU A 227 -38.95 16.45 23.75
N LYS A 228 -38.98 15.22 24.28
CA LYS A 228 -38.48 14.02 23.56
C LYS A 228 -39.27 13.72 22.29
N VAL A 229 -40.59 13.87 22.31
CA VAL A 229 -41.42 13.72 21.10
C VAL A 229 -41.07 14.79 20.07
N MET A 230 -40.90 16.04 20.51
CA MET A 230 -40.53 17.15 19.61
C MET A 230 -39.13 16.98 19.02
N GLU A 231 -38.17 16.51 19.82
CA GLU A 231 -36.82 16.17 19.37
C GLU A 231 -36.84 15.06 18.32
N ALA A 232 -37.63 14.00 18.54
CA ALA A 232 -37.77 12.92 17.58
C ALA A 232 -38.38 13.39 16.25
N LEU A 233 -39.46 14.20 16.30
CA LEU A 233 -40.06 14.82 15.11
C LEU A 233 -39.07 15.70 14.33
N TYR A 234 -38.26 16.47 15.05
CA TYR A 234 -37.26 17.34 14.44
C TYR A 234 -36.12 16.53 13.79
N GLU A 235 -35.60 15.52 14.47
CA GLU A 235 -34.56 14.63 13.97
C GLU A 235 -35.02 13.86 12.72
N VAL A 236 -36.22 13.28 12.76
CA VAL A 236 -36.83 12.60 11.60
C VAL A 236 -36.97 13.56 10.43
N ARG A 237 -37.52 14.76 10.65
CA ARG A 237 -37.70 15.75 9.58
C ARG A 237 -36.37 16.21 8.99
N SER A 238 -35.35 16.41 9.82
CA SER A 238 -34.06 16.96 9.39
C SER A 238 -33.15 15.91 8.73
N LYS A 239 -33.25 14.63 9.12
CA LYS A 239 -32.34 13.57 8.67
C LYS A 239 -32.99 12.52 7.77
N LYS A 240 -34.30 12.58 7.50
CA LYS A 240 -35.00 11.58 6.67
C LYS A 240 -34.25 11.22 5.37
N GLY A 241 -33.94 12.20 4.53
CA GLY A 241 -33.27 11.94 3.26
C GLY A 241 -31.84 11.36 3.40
N TYR A 242 -31.16 11.63 4.51
CA TYR A 242 -29.86 11.02 4.81
C TYR A 242 -30.02 9.55 5.21
N ILE A 243 -31.02 9.23 6.04
CA ILE A 243 -31.31 7.86 6.45
C ILE A 243 -31.80 7.00 5.27
N ASP A 244 -32.67 7.55 4.41
CA ASP A 244 -33.13 6.87 3.19
C ASP A 244 -31.93 6.48 2.29
N LEU A 245 -31.02 7.43 2.06
CA LEU A 245 -29.80 7.17 1.30
C LEU A 245 -28.89 6.13 1.97
N LEU A 246 -28.75 6.16 3.30
CA LEU A 246 -27.95 5.17 4.02
C LEU A 246 -28.52 3.77 3.89
N LEU A 247 -29.85 3.61 3.94
CA LEU A 247 -30.51 2.32 3.75
C LEU A 247 -30.25 1.75 2.35
N GLU A 248 -30.34 2.58 1.31
CA GLU A 248 -30.00 2.20 -0.07
C GLU A 248 -28.53 1.80 -0.20
N GLN A 249 -27.61 2.62 0.34
CA GLN A 249 -26.17 2.33 0.33
C GLN A 249 -25.84 1.02 1.04
N LEU A 250 -26.47 0.75 2.18
CA LEU A 250 -26.29 -0.50 2.92
C LEU A 250 -26.80 -1.70 2.12
N SER A 251 -27.91 -1.56 1.41
CA SER A 251 -28.47 -2.61 0.56
C SER A 251 -27.52 -2.97 -0.60
N GLU A 252 -26.98 -1.97 -1.27
CA GLU A 252 -25.99 -2.16 -2.34
C GLU A 252 -24.68 -2.78 -1.79
N ALA A 253 -24.18 -2.27 -0.66
CA ALA A 253 -22.96 -2.79 -0.05
C ALA A 253 -23.09 -4.26 0.38
N PHE A 254 -24.21 -4.64 1.00
CA PHE A 254 -24.44 -6.05 1.36
C PHE A 254 -24.62 -6.96 0.15
N SER A 255 -25.29 -6.46 -0.90
CA SER A 255 -25.43 -7.21 -2.16
C SER A 255 -24.08 -7.44 -2.85
N PHE A 256 -23.22 -6.41 -2.88
CA PHE A 256 -21.86 -6.53 -3.37
C PHE A 256 -21.04 -7.53 -2.54
N LEU A 257 -21.04 -7.42 -1.21
CA LEU A 257 -20.31 -8.36 -0.33
C LEU A 257 -20.81 -9.81 -0.49
N ALA A 258 -22.11 -10.02 -0.66
CA ALA A 258 -22.67 -11.34 -0.94
C ALA A 258 -22.20 -11.91 -2.29
N SER A 259 -22.07 -11.06 -3.32
CA SER A 259 -21.50 -11.46 -4.62
C SER A 259 -20.04 -11.91 -4.52
N GLN A 260 -19.31 -11.41 -3.51
CA GLN A 260 -17.94 -11.81 -3.18
C GLN A 260 -17.88 -13.03 -2.24
N HIS A 261 -18.99 -13.77 -2.08
CA HIS A 261 -19.11 -14.92 -1.17
C HIS A 261 -18.89 -14.61 0.31
N ILE A 262 -19.08 -13.35 0.73
CA ILE A 262 -18.99 -12.94 2.14
C ILE A 262 -20.38 -13.03 2.76
N GLY A 263 -20.52 -13.84 3.83
CA GLY A 263 -21.82 -14.11 4.45
C GLY A 263 -22.47 -12.89 5.11
N MET A 264 -23.45 -12.27 4.43
CA MET A 264 -24.22 -11.10 4.88
C MET A 264 -25.72 -11.37 5.14
N THR A 265 -26.17 -12.62 5.06
CA THR A 265 -27.61 -12.97 5.11
C THR A 265 -28.32 -12.46 6.36
N LYS A 266 -27.66 -12.49 7.53
CA LYS A 266 -28.23 -11.97 8.78
C LYS A 266 -28.41 -10.45 8.73
N GLN A 267 -27.41 -9.75 8.20
CA GLN A 267 -27.37 -8.30 8.10
C GLN A 267 -28.38 -7.76 7.09
N MET A 268 -28.55 -8.45 5.96
CA MET A 268 -29.59 -8.11 4.98
C MET A 268 -30.99 -8.21 5.60
N LYS A 269 -31.25 -9.27 6.38
CA LYS A 269 -32.52 -9.41 7.11
C LYS A 269 -32.71 -8.31 8.16
N ALA A 270 -31.66 -7.96 8.91
CA ALA A 270 -31.73 -6.86 9.87
C ALA A 270 -32.00 -5.51 9.17
N LEU A 271 -31.37 -5.26 8.02
CA LEU A 271 -31.61 -4.07 7.21
C LEU A 271 -33.06 -4.00 6.72
N GLU A 272 -33.65 -5.11 6.27
CA GLU A 272 -35.07 -5.18 5.88
C GLU A 272 -36.02 -4.90 7.07
N GLU A 273 -35.70 -5.41 8.26
CA GLU A 273 -36.48 -5.18 9.48
C GLU A 273 -36.44 -3.69 9.88
N VAL A 274 -35.26 -3.07 9.83
CA VAL A 274 -35.07 -1.65 10.13
C VAL A 274 -35.71 -0.75 9.07
N GLY A 275 -35.60 -1.12 7.80
CA GLY A 275 -36.24 -0.39 6.69
C GLY A 275 -37.75 -0.38 6.84
N ARG A 276 -38.36 -1.52 7.20
CA ARG A 276 -39.79 -1.60 7.46
C ARG A 276 -40.20 -0.76 8.68
N ALA A 277 -39.46 -0.84 9.77
CA ALA A 277 -39.71 -0.04 10.97
C ALA A 277 -39.53 1.47 10.74
N TRP A 278 -38.82 1.86 9.69
CA TRP A 278 -38.64 3.26 9.29
C TRP A 278 -39.78 3.79 8.40
N GLU A 279 -40.42 2.90 7.63
CA GLU A 279 -41.57 3.24 6.80
C GLU A 279 -42.89 3.34 7.59
N GLU A 280 -42.98 2.64 8.72
CA GLU A 280 -44.12 2.64 9.66
C GLU A 280 -44.16 3.89 10.57
#